data_AF-A0A356FRL8-F1
#
_entry.id   AF-A0A356FRL8-F1
#
_cell.length_a   1.000
_cell.length_b   1.000
_cell.length_c   1.000
_cell.angle_alpha   90.00
_cell.angle_beta   90.00
_cell.angle_gamma   90.00
#
_symmetry.space_group_name_H-M   'P 1'
#
loop_
_entity.id
_entity.type
_entity.pdbx_description
1 polymer ?
#
loop_
_entity_poly.entity_id
_entity_poly.type
_entity_poly.pdbx_seq_one_letter_code
_entity_poly.pdbx_strand_id
1 'polypeptide(L)'
;MPDKVDKWLDTNTFHHGEFWDILKLVELKEKQGLKISLCIPTLNEEHTIGKEIVIFRSELMERYPLIDEFAVIDSGSKDKTLEVAASFGADTYKAKDILPKVGDKPGKGENLWKAIYQLK
;
A
#
# COMPACT_ATOMS: atom_id res chain seq x y z
N MET A 1 35.09 -17.18 -10.07
CA MET A 1 33.66 -17.33 -10.39
C MET A 1 32.97 -16.17 -9.70
N PRO A 2 32.07 -15.41 -10.33
CA PRO A 2 31.32 -14.38 -9.61
C PRO A 2 30.63 -15.05 -8.43
N ASP A 3 30.68 -14.42 -7.26
CA ASP A 3 30.08 -14.99 -6.07
C ASP A 3 28.58 -15.17 -6.31
N LYS A 4 27.98 -16.18 -5.67
CA LYS A 4 26.53 -16.48 -5.82
C LYS A 4 25.67 -15.22 -5.58
N VAL A 5 26.14 -14.33 -4.70
CA VAL A 5 25.53 -13.04 -4.39
C VAL A 5 25.63 -12.08 -5.57
N ASP A 6 26.80 -11.93 -6.20
CA ASP A 6 26.99 -11.02 -7.35
C ASP A 6 26.08 -11.40 -8.51
N LYS A 7 26.03 -12.70 -8.86
CA LYS A 7 25.14 -13.18 -9.92
C LYS A 7 23.67 -12.93 -9.61
N TRP A 8 23.28 -13.03 -8.33
CA TRP A 8 21.92 -12.74 -7.91
C TRP A 8 21.60 -11.25 -8.02
N LEU A 9 22.51 -10.38 -7.58
CA LEU A 9 22.34 -8.93 -7.69
C LEU A 9 22.21 -8.49 -9.15
N ASP A 10 23.05 -9.01 -10.04
CA ASP A 10 23.01 -8.70 -11.48
C ASP A 10 21.68 -9.09 -12.14
N THR A 11 21.00 -10.14 -11.65
CA THR A 11 19.79 -10.68 -12.28
C THR A 11 18.49 -10.33 -11.56
N ASN A 12 18.57 -9.73 -10.36
CA ASN A 12 17.41 -9.38 -9.53
C ASN A 12 17.41 -7.90 -9.09
N THR A 13 18.26 -7.07 -9.71
CA THR A 13 18.22 -5.61 -9.56
C THR A 13 17.58 -5.01 -10.80
N PHE A 14 16.54 -4.20 -10.59
CA PHE A 14 15.78 -3.56 -11.66
C PHE A 14 15.70 -2.05 -11.42
N HIS A 15 15.55 -1.30 -12.50
CA HIS A 15 15.23 0.11 -12.49
C HIS A 15 13.73 0.30 -12.70
N HIS A 16 13.08 1.19 -11.96
CA HIS A 16 11.63 1.42 -12.08
C HIS A 16 11.20 1.79 -13.52
N GLY A 17 12.10 2.45 -14.27
CA GLY A 17 11.91 2.79 -15.68
C GLY A 17 11.82 1.60 -16.63
N GLU A 18 12.18 0.38 -16.21
CA GLU A 18 11.92 -0.86 -16.98
C GLU A 18 10.43 -1.24 -16.97
N PHE A 19 9.67 -0.71 -16.01
CA PHE A 19 8.23 -0.96 -15.81
C PHE A 19 7.39 0.29 -16.11
N TRP A 20 7.86 1.14 -17.04
CA TRP A 20 7.21 2.40 -17.39
C TRP A 20 5.84 2.22 -18.07
N ASP A 21 5.62 1.09 -18.76
CA ASP A 21 4.36 0.77 -19.42
C ASP A 21 3.38 0.14 -18.42
N ILE A 22 2.64 0.99 -17.73
CA ILE A 22 1.68 0.56 -16.70
C ILE A 22 0.52 -0.25 -17.31
N LEU A 23 0.09 0.07 -18.53
CA LEU A 23 -0.94 -0.72 -19.23
C LEU A 23 -0.47 -2.15 -19.42
N LYS A 24 0.81 -2.35 -19.77
CA LYS A 24 1.35 -3.70 -19.89
C LYS A 24 1.34 -4.46 -18.56
N LEU A 25 1.61 -3.78 -17.44
CA LEU A 25 1.52 -4.38 -16.10
C LEU A 25 0.08 -4.78 -15.77
N VAL A 26 -0.91 -3.95 -16.10
CA VAL A 26 -2.33 -4.25 -15.93
C VAL A 26 -2.71 -5.50 -16.74
N GLU A 27 -2.37 -5.57 -18.02
CA GLU A 27 -2.63 -6.76 -18.85
C GLU A 27 -2.03 -8.04 -18.25
N LEU A 28 -0.80 -7.95 -17.73
CA LEU A 28 -0.11 -9.09 -17.13
C LEU A 28 -0.78 -9.54 -15.82
N LYS A 29 -1.16 -8.59 -14.96
CA LYS A 29 -1.91 -8.83 -13.72
C LYS A 29 -3.23 -9.54 -14.03
N GLU A 30 -3.99 -9.04 -15.00
CA GLU A 30 -5.28 -9.61 -15.42
C GLU A 30 -5.12 -11.03 -15.99
N LYS A 31 -4.14 -11.23 -16.87
CA LYS A 31 -3.84 -12.55 -17.44
C LYS A 31 -3.48 -13.58 -16.37
N GLN A 32 -2.85 -13.16 -15.27
CA GLN A 32 -2.50 -14.01 -14.14
C GLN A 32 -3.62 -14.13 -13.10
N GLY A 33 -4.72 -13.37 -13.24
CA GLY A 33 -5.81 -13.32 -12.26
C GLY A 33 -5.39 -12.76 -10.90
N LEU A 34 -4.37 -11.90 -10.87
CA LEU A 34 -3.83 -11.31 -9.64
C LEU A 34 -4.64 -10.10 -9.20
N LYS A 35 -4.61 -9.84 -7.88
CA LYS A 35 -5.09 -8.61 -7.27
C LYS A 35 -3.99 -7.96 -6.45
N ILE A 36 -4.03 -6.63 -6.37
CA ILE A 36 -3.06 -5.81 -5.66
C ILE A 36 -3.81 -4.90 -4.67
N SER A 37 -3.52 -5.11 -3.39
CA SER A 37 -4.00 -4.28 -2.29
C SER A 37 -2.90 -3.32 -1.86
N LEU A 38 -3.17 -2.02 -1.90
CA LEU A 38 -2.29 -0.98 -1.38
C LEU A 38 -2.68 -0.62 0.05
N CYS A 39 -1.72 -0.69 0.97
CA CYS A 39 -1.87 -0.23 2.33
C CYS A 39 -0.86 0.89 2.63
N ILE A 40 -1.33 2.00 3.18
CA ILE A 40 -0.46 3.03 3.77
C ILE A 40 -0.62 3.03 5.29
N PRO A 41 0.39 2.58 6.06
CA PRO A 41 0.36 2.70 7.52
C PRO A 41 0.64 4.14 7.95
N THR A 42 -0.18 4.70 8.85
CA THR A 42 -0.07 6.11 9.27
C THR A 42 0.04 6.32 10.78
N LEU A 43 0.68 7.44 11.16
CA LEU A 43 0.71 8.00 12.51
C LEU A 43 1.01 9.52 12.47
N ASN A 44 -0.03 10.35 12.54
CA ASN A 44 -0.01 11.81 12.47
C ASN A 44 0.54 12.37 11.14
N GLU A 45 -0.13 12.01 10.04
CA GLU A 45 0.24 12.33 8.66
C GLU A 45 -0.80 13.24 7.96
N GLU A 46 -1.56 14.06 8.70
CA GLU A 46 -2.65 14.87 8.14
C GLU A 46 -2.23 15.84 7.00
N HIS A 47 -0.96 16.24 6.98
CA HIS A 47 -0.43 17.19 5.99
C HIS A 47 0.08 16.54 4.70
N THR A 48 0.34 15.23 4.72
CA THR A 48 1.03 14.48 3.64
C THR A 48 0.09 13.48 2.98
N ILE A 49 -0.71 12.76 3.76
CA ILE A 49 -1.48 11.60 3.32
C ILE A 49 -2.45 11.91 2.17
N GLY A 50 -3.08 13.09 2.18
CA GLY A 50 -4.05 13.47 1.16
C GLY A 50 -3.46 13.52 -0.26
N LYS A 51 -2.24 14.04 -0.40
CA LYS A 51 -1.57 14.12 -1.71
C LYS A 51 -1.21 12.74 -2.25
N GLU A 52 -0.74 11.85 -1.38
CA GLU A 52 -0.42 10.48 -1.75
C GLU A 52 -1.66 9.73 -2.23
N ILE A 53 -2.78 9.88 -1.50
CA ILE A 53 -4.04 9.21 -1.87
C ILE A 53 -4.52 9.65 -3.25
N VAL A 54 -4.50 10.96 -3.51
CA VAL A 54 -4.89 11.51 -4.81
C VAL A 54 -4.08 10.87 -5.94
N ILE A 55 -2.75 10.82 -5.80
CA ILE A 55 -1.86 10.28 -6.84
C ILE A 55 -2.13 8.80 -7.07
N PHE A 56 -2.22 7.99 -6.00
CA PHE A 56 -2.44 6.55 -6.15
C PHE A 56 -3.81 6.23 -6.75
N ARG A 57 -4.86 6.95 -6.34
CA ARG A 57 -6.19 6.77 -6.92
C ARG A 57 -6.24 7.21 -8.37
N SER A 58 -5.81 8.43 -8.68
CA SER A 58 -5.95 8.98 -10.03
C SER A 58 -5.11 8.19 -11.04
N GLU A 59 -3.86 7.87 -10.71
CA GLU A 59 -2.95 7.20 -11.66
C GLU A 59 -3.07 5.68 -11.64
N LEU A 60 -3.20 5.04 -10.48
CA LEU A 60 -3.08 3.57 -10.34
C LEU A 60 -4.38 2.84 -10.02
N MET A 61 -5.52 3.53 -9.94
CA MET A 61 -6.84 2.91 -9.87
C MET A 61 -7.76 3.39 -11.01
N GLU A 62 -7.81 4.70 -11.24
CA GLU A 62 -8.73 5.32 -12.22
C GLU A 62 -8.16 5.31 -13.64
N ARG A 63 -6.95 5.86 -13.83
CA ARG A 63 -6.29 5.92 -15.14
C ARG A 63 -5.75 4.56 -15.59
N TYR A 64 -5.05 3.87 -14.69
CA TYR A 64 -4.55 2.51 -14.91
C TYR A 64 -5.00 1.64 -13.75
N PRO A 65 -5.92 0.66 -13.92
CA PRO A 65 -6.51 -0.12 -12.82
C PRO A 65 -5.56 -1.21 -12.31
N LEU A 66 -4.35 -0.80 -11.88
CA LEU A 66 -3.32 -1.68 -11.37
C LEU A 66 -3.62 -2.08 -9.92
N ILE A 67 -4.05 -1.13 -9.08
CA ILE A 67 -4.44 -1.34 -7.68
C ILE A 67 -5.95 -1.63 -7.62
N ASP A 68 -6.34 -2.67 -6.89
CA ASP A 68 -7.75 -3.10 -6.75
C ASP A 68 -8.39 -2.61 -5.46
N GLU A 69 -7.58 -2.42 -4.41
CA GLU A 69 -8.00 -2.02 -3.07
C GLU A 69 -6.98 -1.05 -2.50
N PHE A 70 -7.44 0.00 -1.81
CA PHE A 70 -6.56 0.98 -1.20
C PHE A 70 -7.07 1.42 0.17
N ALA A 71 -6.28 1.11 1.19
CA ALA A 71 -6.58 1.45 2.57
C ALA A 71 -5.45 2.22 3.29
N VAL A 72 -5.86 3.09 4.21
CA VAL A 72 -5.02 3.70 5.24
C VAL A 72 -5.27 2.98 6.56
N ILE A 73 -4.20 2.49 7.18
CA ILE A 73 -4.26 1.82 8.48
C ILE A 73 -3.50 2.63 9.51
N ASP A 74 -4.25 3.14 10.47
CA ASP A 74 -3.79 4.12 11.43
C ASP A 74 -3.51 3.51 12.80
N SER A 75 -2.33 3.83 13.34
CA SER A 75 -1.88 3.36 14.66
C SER A 75 -2.28 4.27 15.83
N GLY A 76 -3.32 5.10 15.68
CA GLY A 76 -3.79 5.99 16.73
C GLY A 76 -3.26 7.41 16.60
N SER A 77 -3.35 7.97 15.40
CA SER A 77 -3.16 9.39 15.14
C SER A 77 -4.03 10.23 16.07
N LYS A 78 -3.46 11.35 16.53
CA LYS A 78 -4.12 12.35 17.38
C LYS A 78 -4.56 13.58 16.59
N ASP A 79 -4.22 13.61 15.32
CA ASP A 79 -4.56 14.65 14.35
C ASP A 79 -5.69 14.18 13.43
N LYS A 80 -5.90 14.87 12.30
CA LYS A 80 -6.98 14.56 11.35
C LYS A 80 -6.59 13.56 10.26
N THR A 81 -5.51 12.78 10.43
CA THR A 81 -5.00 11.84 9.41
C THR A 81 -6.11 11.01 8.75
N LEU A 82 -6.94 10.34 9.55
CA LEU A 82 -8.02 9.48 9.04
C LEU A 82 -9.13 10.29 8.36
N GLU A 83 -9.49 11.46 8.89
CA GLU A 83 -10.51 12.33 8.29
C GLU A 83 -10.06 12.83 6.91
N VAL A 84 -8.80 13.28 6.82
CA VAL A 84 -8.17 13.69 5.57
C VAL A 84 -8.15 12.51 4.61
N ALA A 85 -7.66 11.35 5.02
CA ALA A 85 -7.58 10.17 4.17
C ALA A 85 -8.95 9.75 3.60
N ALA A 86 -9.97 9.69 4.44
CA ALA A 86 -11.34 9.36 4.04
C ALA A 86 -11.91 10.39 3.05
N SER A 87 -11.65 11.69 3.28
CA SER A 87 -12.11 12.76 2.37
C SER A 87 -11.51 12.69 0.97
N PHE A 88 -10.31 12.08 0.83
CA PHE A 88 -9.67 11.82 -0.46
C PHE A 88 -10.01 10.42 -1.03
N GLY A 89 -10.89 9.68 -0.35
CA GLY A 89 -11.47 8.43 -0.85
C GLY A 89 -10.66 7.18 -0.56
N ALA A 90 -9.73 7.18 0.40
CA ALA A 90 -9.15 5.93 0.89
C ALA A 90 -10.11 5.24 1.87
N ASP A 91 -10.12 3.91 1.89
CA ASP A 91 -10.72 3.18 3.01
C ASP A 91 -9.84 3.39 4.25
N THR A 92 -10.44 3.66 5.40
CA THR A 92 -9.69 4.05 6.60
C THR A 92 -9.98 3.12 7.76
N TYR A 93 -8.94 2.58 8.38
CA TYR A 93 -9.05 1.68 9.52
C TYR A 93 -8.14 2.12 10.66
N LYS A 94 -8.56 1.85 11.90
CA LYS A 94 -7.65 1.90 13.05
C LYS A 94 -7.14 0.50 13.30
N ALA A 95 -5.83 0.34 13.47
CA ALA A 95 -5.23 -0.97 13.72
C ALA A 95 -5.79 -1.64 14.98
N LYS A 96 -6.12 -0.88 16.02
CA LYS A 96 -6.73 -1.43 17.25
C LYS A 96 -8.11 -2.06 17.02
N ASP A 97 -8.83 -1.65 15.97
CA ASP A 97 -10.17 -2.15 15.64
C ASP A 97 -10.08 -3.42 14.76
N ILE A 98 -8.92 -3.70 14.19
CA ILE A 98 -8.63 -4.93 13.44
C ILE A 98 -8.14 -6.00 14.41
N LEU A 99 -8.75 -7.19 14.36
CA LEU A 99 -8.45 -8.32 15.25
C LEU A 99 -8.46 -7.93 16.76
N PRO A 100 -9.52 -7.27 17.29
CA PRO A 100 -9.51 -6.74 18.65
C PRO A 100 -9.26 -7.80 19.73
N LYS A 101 -9.54 -9.07 19.44
CA LYS A 101 -9.32 -10.21 20.33
C LYS A 101 -7.83 -10.54 20.58
N VAL A 102 -6.92 -10.09 19.71
CA VAL A 102 -5.47 -10.34 19.84
C VAL A 102 -4.74 -9.21 20.58
N GLY A 103 -5.47 -8.16 20.95
CA GLY A 103 -4.94 -6.97 21.61
C GLY A 103 -4.48 -5.88 20.64
N ASP A 104 -3.87 -4.85 21.23
CA ASP A 104 -3.33 -3.68 20.55
C ASP A 104 -1.89 -3.46 21.00
N LYS A 105 -0.97 -3.27 20.04
CA LYS A 105 0.45 -3.03 20.28
C LYS A 105 0.91 -1.77 19.54
N PRO A 106 1.76 -0.93 20.15
CA PRO A 106 2.31 0.23 19.46
C PRO A 106 3.32 -0.19 18.39
N GLY A 107 3.38 0.59 17.32
CA GLY A 107 4.44 0.53 16.30
C GLY A 107 3.95 0.11 14.92
N LYS A 108 4.76 0.47 13.90
CA LYS A 108 4.44 0.25 12.48
C LYS A 108 4.17 -1.23 12.13
N GLY A 109 4.82 -2.16 12.85
CA GLY A 109 4.62 -3.60 12.65
C GLY A 109 3.18 -4.05 12.90
N GLU A 110 2.49 -3.45 13.89
CA GLU A 110 1.08 -3.77 14.18
C GLU A 110 0.18 -3.39 13.00
N ASN A 111 0.36 -2.19 12.43
CA ASN A 111 -0.39 -1.74 11.26
C ASN A 111 -0.18 -2.69 10.08
N LEU A 112 1.07 -2.98 9.75
CA LEU A 112 1.42 -3.83 8.61
C LEU A 112 0.88 -5.25 8.77
N TRP A 113 0.99 -5.84 9.97
CA TRP A 113 0.51 -7.19 10.23
C TRP A 113 -1.02 -7.27 10.14
N LYS A 114 -1.73 -6.32 10.76
CA LYS A 114 -3.19 -6.27 10.70
C LYS A 114 -3.72 -5.90 9.31
N ALA A 115 -2.94 -5.17 8.50
CA ALA A 115 -3.25 -4.93 7.09
C ALA A 115 -3.39 -6.22 6.30
N ILE A 116 -2.49 -7.18 6.50
CA ILE A 116 -2.51 -8.47 5.80
C ILE A 116 -3.80 -9.25 6.10
N TYR A 117 -4.35 -9.07 7.30
CA TYR A 117 -5.64 -9.69 7.67
C TYR A 117 -6.84 -8.91 7.11
N GLN A 118 -6.77 -7.58 7.12
CA GLN A 118 -7.88 -6.71 6.77
C GLN A 118 -8.11 -6.61 5.26
N LEU A 119 -7.04 -6.61 4.46
CA LEU A 119 -7.06 -6.43 3.01
C LEU A 119 -6.95 -7.79 2.30
N LYS A 120 -7.28 -7.79 1.00
CA LYS A 120 -7.37 -9.02 0.19
C LYS A 120 -6.11 -9.37 -0.57
#